data_AF-A0A815I8B2-F1
#
_entry.id   AF-A0A815I8B2-F1
#
_cell.length_a   1.000
_cell.length_b   1.000
_cell.length_c   1.000
_cell.angle_alpha   90.00
_cell.angle_beta   90.00
_cell.angle_gamma   90.00
#
_symmetry.space_group_name_H-M   'P 1'
#
loop_
_entity.id
_entity.type
_entity.pdbx_description
1 polymer ?
#
loop_
_entity_poly.entity_id
_entity_poly.type
_entity_poly.pdbx_seq_one_letter_code
_entity_poly.pdbx_strand_id
1 'polypeptide(L)'
;MSTIDDAEHREKSLEKKTITTSDDLLQDNQSKFAAVEQSPFEEVAAAVPNTDDVTMMANTFRTWFIGILFIVLLTCVNQFFFFRTTPLVVSGVIVQILSMPLGLFMAKVLPTKAVYIGKWH
;
A
#
# COMPACT_ATOMS: atom_id res chain seq x y z
N MET A 1 -29.24 -26.14 56.57
CA MET A 1 -27.95 -26.42 55.90
C MET A 1 -28.12 -26.77 54.41
N SER A 2 -29.17 -26.32 53.70
CA SER A 2 -29.29 -26.58 52.24
C SER A 2 -29.79 -25.40 51.40
N THR A 3 -30.07 -24.25 52.01
CA THR A 3 -30.58 -23.06 51.29
C THR A 3 -29.47 -22.10 50.87
N ILE A 4 -28.25 -22.30 51.39
CA ILE A 4 -27.10 -21.40 51.15
C ILE A 4 -26.34 -21.83 49.89
N ASP A 5 -26.28 -23.13 49.58
CA ASP A 5 -25.58 -23.67 48.41
C ASP A 5 -26.28 -23.31 47.07
N ASP A 6 -27.61 -23.17 47.08
CA ASP A 6 -28.39 -22.80 45.89
C ASP A 6 -28.18 -21.33 45.47
N ALA A 7 -27.85 -20.46 46.43
CA ALA A 7 -27.62 -19.04 46.17
C ALA A 7 -26.27 -18.80 45.49
N GLU A 8 -25.22 -19.53 45.90
CA GLU A 8 -23.87 -19.42 45.32
C GLU A 8 -23.83 -19.83 43.84
N HIS A 9 -24.57 -20.86 43.47
CA HIS A 9 -24.64 -21.33 42.08
C HIS A 9 -25.37 -20.35 41.14
N ARG A 10 -26.34 -19.59 41.68
CA ARG A 10 -27.07 -18.56 40.93
C ARG A 10 -26.22 -17.33 40.67
N GLU A 11 -25.45 -16.87 41.67
CA GLU A 11 -24.50 -15.77 41.53
C GLU A 11 -23.42 -16.10 40.47
N LYS A 12 -22.83 -17.30 40.54
CA LYS A 12 -21.87 -17.78 39.51
C LYS A 12 -22.47 -17.85 38.11
N SER A 13 -23.76 -18.18 37.99
CA SER A 13 -24.45 -18.23 36.69
C SER A 13 -24.76 -16.84 36.13
N LEU A 14 -25.04 -15.87 37.00
CA LEU A 14 -25.27 -14.47 36.63
C LEU A 14 -23.96 -13.78 36.22
N GLU A 15 -22.87 -14.04 36.94
CA GLU A 15 -21.54 -13.55 36.59
C GLU A 15 -21.09 -14.13 35.24
N LYS A 16 -21.24 -15.45 35.06
CA LYS A 16 -20.94 -16.11 33.77
C LYS A 16 -21.77 -15.56 32.61
N LYS A 17 -23.08 -15.29 32.83
CA LYS A 17 -23.96 -14.71 31.80
C LYS A 17 -23.58 -13.27 31.45
N THR A 18 -23.14 -12.49 32.44
CA THR A 18 -22.70 -11.10 32.27
C THR A 18 -21.38 -11.02 31.52
N ILE A 19 -20.45 -11.92 31.83
CA ILE A 19 -19.16 -12.05 31.13
C ILE A 19 -19.40 -12.45 29.67
N THR A 20 -20.18 -13.50 29.41
CA THR A 20 -20.48 -13.94 28.03
C THR A 20 -21.18 -12.87 27.21
N THR A 21 -22.15 -12.14 27.79
CA THR A 21 -22.86 -11.05 27.08
C THR A 21 -21.93 -9.89 26.73
N SER A 22 -20.95 -9.60 27.58
CA SER A 22 -19.98 -8.53 27.32
C SER A 22 -19.04 -8.95 26.19
N ASP A 23 -18.49 -10.16 26.26
CA ASP A 23 -17.58 -10.69 25.23
C ASP A 23 -18.23 -10.71 23.83
N ASP A 24 -19.51 -11.05 23.74
CA ASP A 24 -20.27 -11.05 22.47
C ASP A 24 -20.42 -9.64 21.87
N LEU A 25 -20.66 -8.62 22.72
CA LEU A 25 -20.79 -7.22 22.29
C LEU A 25 -19.45 -6.63 21.84
N LEU A 26 -18.37 -6.98 22.54
CA LEU A 26 -17.01 -6.56 22.18
C LEU A 26 -16.58 -7.21 20.85
N GLN A 27 -16.94 -8.48 20.64
CA GLN A 27 -16.66 -9.20 19.41
C GLN A 27 -17.41 -8.63 18.19
N ASP A 28 -18.70 -8.28 18.35
CA ASP A 28 -19.47 -7.61 17.28
C ASP A 28 -18.87 -6.25 16.92
N ASN A 29 -18.51 -5.45 17.92
CA ASN A 29 -17.94 -4.13 17.70
C ASN A 29 -16.58 -4.21 16.98
N GLN A 30 -15.71 -5.14 17.39
CA GLN A 30 -14.44 -5.44 16.72
C GLN A 30 -14.64 -5.87 15.26
N SER A 31 -15.60 -6.77 15.01
CA SER A 31 -15.89 -7.24 13.64
C SER A 31 -16.38 -6.12 12.73
N LYS A 32 -17.18 -5.19 13.27
CA LYS A 32 -17.70 -4.03 12.53
C LYS A 32 -16.58 -3.06 12.17
N PHE A 33 -15.64 -2.79 13.07
CA PHE A 33 -14.49 -1.96 12.74
C PHE A 33 -13.60 -2.59 11.67
N ALA A 34 -13.35 -3.90 11.74
CA ALA A 34 -12.61 -4.62 10.70
C ALA A 34 -13.33 -4.60 9.33
N ALA A 35 -14.67 -4.67 9.34
CA ALA A 35 -15.48 -4.59 8.11
C ALA A 35 -15.51 -3.17 7.51
N VAL A 36 -15.31 -2.12 8.31
CA VAL A 36 -15.23 -0.73 7.84
C VAL A 36 -13.89 -0.45 7.14
N GLU A 37 -12.82 -1.14 7.51
CA GLU A 37 -11.54 -1.02 6.81
C GLU A 37 -11.58 -1.71 5.44
N GLN A 38 -12.36 -2.78 5.31
CA GLN A 38 -12.52 -3.50 4.04
C GLN A 38 -13.27 -2.63 3.01
N SER A 39 -12.80 -2.64 1.76
CA SER A 39 -13.52 -1.96 0.66
C SER A 39 -14.98 -2.44 0.57
N PRO A 40 -15.99 -1.53 0.43
CA PRO A 40 -17.41 -1.89 0.32
C PRO A 40 -17.76 -2.78 -0.87
N PHE A 41 -16.87 -2.85 -1.86
CA PHE A 41 -16.99 -3.73 -3.02
C PHE A 41 -16.17 -4.99 -2.80
N GLU A 42 -16.84 -6.14 -2.75
CA GLU A 42 -16.25 -7.43 -2.43
C GLU A 42 -15.22 -7.87 -3.49
N GLU A 43 -15.41 -7.46 -4.75
CA GLU A 43 -14.44 -7.71 -5.82
C GLU A 43 -13.10 -6.99 -5.58
N VAL A 44 -13.12 -5.83 -4.92
CA VAL A 44 -11.92 -5.03 -4.60
C VAL A 44 -11.28 -5.52 -3.30
N ALA A 45 -12.10 -5.92 -2.32
CA ALA A 45 -11.68 -6.50 -1.06
C ALA A 45 -10.92 -7.83 -1.21
N ALA A 46 -11.25 -8.62 -2.23
CA ALA A 46 -10.56 -9.86 -2.55
C ALA A 46 -9.31 -9.68 -3.42
N ALA A 47 -9.23 -8.57 -4.18
CA ALA A 47 -8.15 -8.32 -5.13
C ALA A 47 -6.94 -7.62 -4.52
N VAL A 48 -7.09 -6.90 -3.40
CA VAL A 48 -6.02 -6.14 -2.77
C VAL A 48 -6.03 -6.38 -1.25
N PRO A 49 -4.96 -6.90 -0.65
CA PRO A 49 -4.84 -6.95 0.81
C PRO A 49 -4.78 -5.52 1.37
N ASN A 50 -5.55 -5.24 2.42
CA ASN A 50 -5.58 -3.93 3.09
C ASN A 50 -4.25 -3.52 3.76
N THR A 51 -3.35 -4.48 3.94
CA THR A 51 -2.02 -4.24 4.51
C THR A 51 -1.07 -3.80 3.40
N ASP A 52 -0.74 -2.51 3.39
CA ASP A 52 0.31 -1.97 2.53
C ASP A 52 1.69 -2.44 3.02
N ASP A 53 2.52 -2.96 2.11
CA ASP A 53 3.85 -3.46 2.45
C ASP A 53 4.84 -2.28 2.53
N VAL A 54 5.05 -1.80 3.76
CA VAL A 54 6.02 -0.72 4.08
C VAL A 54 7.47 -1.06 3.75
N THR A 55 7.78 -2.31 3.37
CA THR A 55 9.11 -2.73 2.94
C THR A 55 9.33 -2.53 1.43
N MET A 56 8.28 -2.24 0.67
CA MET A 56 8.39 -1.97 -0.75
C MET A 56 9.11 -0.63 -0.96
N MET A 57 10.35 -0.71 -1.45
CA MET A 57 11.16 0.47 -1.74
C MET A 57 10.57 1.26 -2.91
N ALA A 58 9.74 2.25 -2.60
CA ALA A 58 9.18 3.19 -3.57
C ALA A 58 10.26 3.99 -4.32
N ASN A 59 11.46 4.12 -3.75
CA ASN A 59 12.52 4.98 -4.27
C ASN A 59 13.82 4.22 -4.58
N THR A 60 13.86 3.50 -5.72
CA THR A 60 15.11 2.86 -6.18
C THR A 60 15.96 3.86 -6.97
N PHE A 61 17.26 3.98 -6.69
CA PHE A 61 18.24 4.79 -7.46
C PHE A 61 18.16 4.57 -8.99
N ARG A 62 17.74 3.37 -9.41
CA ARG A 62 17.43 3.00 -10.80
C ARG A 62 16.44 3.98 -11.47
N THR A 63 15.33 4.29 -10.82
CA THR A 63 14.30 5.18 -11.38
C THR A 63 14.79 6.61 -11.48
N TRP A 64 15.60 7.06 -10.51
CA TRP A 64 16.24 8.37 -10.53
C TRP A 64 17.23 8.50 -11.68
N PHE A 65 18.09 7.50 -11.86
CA PHE A 65 19.07 7.50 -12.94
C PHE A 65 18.40 7.55 -14.32
N ILE A 66 17.37 6.73 -14.54
CA ILE A 66 16.58 6.72 -15.78
C ILE A 66 15.88 8.07 -15.99
N GLY A 67 15.22 8.60 -14.94
CA GLY A 67 14.52 9.88 -15.00
C GLY A 67 15.46 11.03 -15.37
N ILE A 68 16.62 11.12 -14.69
CA ILE A 68 17.63 12.14 -14.96
C ILE A 68 18.18 11.99 -16.38
N LEU A 69 18.47 10.77 -16.84
CA LEU A 69 18.97 10.50 -18.19
C LEU A 69 17.97 10.97 -19.27
N PHE A 70 16.68 10.66 -19.10
CA PHE A 70 15.65 11.12 -20.02
C PHE A 70 15.44 12.63 -20.00
N ILE A 71 15.51 13.26 -18.81
CA ILE A 71 15.42 14.72 -18.67
C ILE A 71 16.59 15.38 -19.42
N VAL A 72 17.82 14.91 -19.22
CA VAL A 72 19.01 15.44 -19.91
C VAL A 72 18.88 15.31 -21.43
N LEU A 73 18.45 14.15 -21.92
CA LEU A 73 18.25 13.93 -23.36
C LEU A 73 17.14 14.84 -23.92
N LEU A 74 16.00 14.96 -23.25
CA LEU A 74 14.90 15.81 -23.70
C LEU A 74 15.31 17.28 -23.75
N THR A 75 15.95 17.78 -22.68
CA THR A 75 16.44 19.15 -22.64
C THR A 75 17.47 19.40 -23.74
N CYS A 76 18.37 18.46 -23.99
CA CYS A 76 19.36 18.55 -25.07
C CYS A 76 18.69 18.64 -26.45
N VAL A 77 17.73 17.76 -26.72
CA VAL A 77 16.99 17.74 -27.99
C VAL A 77 16.17 19.02 -28.18
N ASN A 78 15.46 19.44 -27.13
CA ASN A 78 14.68 20.67 -27.15
C ASN A 78 15.58 21.91 -27.37
N GLN A 79 16.74 21.94 -26.73
CA GLN A 79 17.70 23.02 -26.89
C GLN A 79 18.35 23.02 -28.28
N PHE A 80 18.59 21.86 -28.88
CA PHE A 80 19.09 21.75 -30.25
C PHE A 80 18.11 22.33 -31.28
N PHE A 81 16.80 22.07 -31.11
CA PHE A 81 15.77 22.63 -31.99
C PHE A 81 15.49 24.11 -31.77
N PHE A 82 15.86 24.67 -30.61
CA PHE A 82 15.72 26.09 -30.34
C PHE A 82 16.62 26.96 -31.25
N PHE A 83 17.78 26.47 -31.68
CA PHE A 83 18.70 27.22 -32.55
C PHE A 83 18.30 27.20 -34.04
N ARG A 84 17.22 26.50 -34.42
CA ARG A 84 16.67 26.52 -35.78
C ARG A 84 15.71 27.70 -35.98
N THR A 85 15.61 28.15 -37.22
CA THR A 85 14.72 29.24 -37.67
C THR A 85 13.24 29.03 -37.37
N THR A 86 12.80 27.78 -37.22
CA THR A 86 11.47 27.42 -36.74
C THR A 86 11.63 26.54 -35.50
N PRO A 87 11.46 27.08 -34.28
CA PRO A 87 11.66 26.30 -33.06
C PRO A 87 10.56 25.22 -32.95
N LEU A 88 10.99 23.96 -32.86
CA LEU A 88 10.11 22.82 -32.56
C LEU A 88 10.32 22.41 -31.11
N VAL A 89 9.32 22.67 -30.27
CA VAL A 89 9.33 22.25 -28.86
C VAL A 89 8.86 20.80 -28.79
N VAL A 90 9.77 19.90 -28.41
CA VAL A 90 9.42 18.50 -28.19
C VAL A 90 8.72 18.39 -26.83
N SER A 91 7.44 18.02 -26.85
CA SER A 91 6.65 17.86 -25.62
C SER A 91 7.13 16.67 -24.78
N GLY A 92 7.13 16.85 -23.46
CA GLY A 92 7.47 15.79 -22.49
C GLY A 92 6.55 14.57 -22.55
N VAL A 93 5.39 14.66 -23.20
CA VAL A 93 4.45 13.53 -23.39
C VAL A 93 5.10 12.38 -24.17
N ILE A 94 5.94 12.67 -25.16
CA ILE A 94 6.64 11.64 -25.93
C ILE A 94 7.62 10.88 -25.02
N VAL A 95 8.27 11.61 -24.10
CA VAL A 95 9.17 11.01 -23.12
C VAL A 95 8.41 10.16 -22.11
N GLN A 96 7.22 10.57 -21.69
CA GLN A 96 6.37 9.73 -20.83
C GLN A 96 5.97 8.42 -21.52
N ILE A 97 5.61 8.48 -22.80
CA ILE A 97 5.27 7.30 -23.61
C ILE A 97 6.50 6.39 -23.79
N LEU A 98 7.70 6.94 -23.98
CA LEU A 98 8.95 6.17 -24.11
C LEU A 98 9.51 5.68 -22.77
N SER A 99 9.24 6.38 -21.67
CA SER A 99 9.70 6.05 -20.33
C SER A 99 9.04 4.76 -19.82
N MET A 100 7.79 4.51 -20.19
CA MET A 100 7.06 3.29 -19.79
C MET A 100 7.70 1.99 -20.33
N PRO A 101 7.95 1.82 -21.66
CA PRO A 101 8.63 0.65 -22.17
C PRO A 101 10.10 0.58 -21.74
N LEU A 102 10.79 1.72 -21.59
CA LEU A 102 12.18 1.72 -21.12
C LEU A 102 12.29 1.33 -19.64
N GLY A 103 11.32 1.73 -18.81
CA GLY A 103 11.21 1.32 -17.41
C GLY A 103 10.98 -0.20 -17.29
N LEU A 104 10.17 -0.78 -18.17
CA LEU A 104 9.94 -2.22 -18.24
C LEU A 104 11.16 -2.99 -18.76
N PHE A 105 11.86 -2.44 -19.76
CA PHE A 105 13.12 -2.99 -20.27
C PHE A 105 14.20 -3.00 -19.19
N MET A 106 14.32 -1.92 -18.42
CA MET A 106 15.29 -1.82 -17.33
C MET A 106 14.93 -2.73 -16.15
N ALA A 107 13.64 -3.01 -15.92
CA ALA A 107 13.19 -4.03 -14.97
C ALA A 107 13.57 -5.46 -15.43
N LYS A 108 13.69 -5.70 -16.74
CA LYS A 108 14.19 -6.96 -17.30
C LYS A 108 15.72 -7.08 -17.30
N VAL A 109 16.43 -5.96 -17.45
CA VAL A 109 17.91 -5.94 -17.54
C VAL A 109 18.58 -5.99 -16.16
N LEU A 110 17.96 -5.44 -15.12
CA LEU A 110 18.54 -5.45 -13.77
C LEU A 110 17.87 -6.51 -12.88
N PRO A 111 18.62 -7.47 -12.29
CA PRO A 111 18.07 -8.43 -11.35
C PRO A 111 17.60 -7.72 -10.08
N THR A 112 16.42 -8.10 -9.60
CA THR A 112 15.75 -7.63 -8.38
C THR A 112 16.60 -7.97 -7.15
N LYS A 113 17.57 -7.13 -6.81
CA LYS A 113 18.15 -7.13 -5.47
C LYS A 113 17.60 -5.94 -4.71
N ALA A 114 16.60 -6.22 -3.88
CA ALA A 114 16.19 -5.34 -2.81
C ALA A 114 17.39 -5.15 -1.88
N VAL A 115 17.96 -3.94 -1.87
CA VAL A 115 18.99 -3.58 -0.90
C VAL A 115 18.25 -2.96 0.27
N TYR A 116 18.01 -3.76 1.31
CA TYR A 116 17.48 -3.29 2.58
C TYR A 116 18.50 -2.33 3.23
N ILE A 117 18.31 -1.03 3.07
CA ILE A 117 19.04 -0.04 3.84
C ILE A 117 18.14 0.47 4.97
N GLY A 118 18.45 0.03 6.18
CA GLY A 118 17.89 0.56 7.42
C GLY A 118 16.55 -0.03 7.82
N LYS A 119 16.61 -1.03 8.72
CA LYS A 119 15.55 -1.25 9.72
C LYS A 119 15.43 0.05 10.53
N TRP A 120 14.28 0.69 10.49
CA TRP A 120 13.92 1.73 11.45
C TRP A 120 12.77 1.20 12.32
N HIS A 121 12.93 1.44 13.62
CA HIS A 121 12.10 0.98 14.73
C HIS A 121 10.68 1.56 14.67
#